data_AF-A0A968JP26-F1
#
_entry.id   AF-A0A968JP26-F1
#
_cell.length_a   1.000
_cell.length_b   1.000
_cell.length_c   1.000
_cell.angle_alpha   90.00
_cell.angle_beta   90.00
_cell.angle_gamma   90.00
#
_symmetry.space_group_name_H-M   'P 1'
#
loop_
_entity.id
_entity.type
_entity.pdbx_description
1 polymer ?
#
loop_
_entity_poly.entity_id
_entity_poly.type
_entity_poly.pdbx_seq_one_letter_code
_entity_poly.pdbx_strand_id
1 'polypeptide(L)'
;MFEVRGTERAKKGFTAPPEFNDRSITLRYKGLDNISRSTCISMHPEPDELTGENAFFHINLGPRQNFFISANIACSNGEALHNETLGFQMAAKKNRRRLDYINRQSCEIYTSNEQFNHWINRSGADLVTMISDTPFGPYPYAGIPWYNTPFGRDGIITALECLWISPQIAKGVLHYLAATQAQTIDGFRDAEPGKILHETRSGEMAELNEIPFKQYYGTIDATPLFIVLAGAYYTRTGDLNTIREIWPSIDGALNWIDKYGDIDGDGFIEYVRKEASGLFNQGWKDSFDSVSHSDGTLAELPIALCEVQGYVYDAWMKASIITAALGFDEKSQILKTRAEAFKNEFIEKFWSTEKSTFTLHWPKAKGLVIF
;
A
#
# COMPACT_ATOMS: atom_id res chain seq x y z
N MET A 1 3.07 -13.08 -10.18
CA MET A 1 3.68 -11.73 -10.30
C MET A 1 5.20 -11.82 -10.30
N PHE A 2 5.86 -12.24 -9.21
CA PHE A 2 7.33 -12.34 -9.16
C PHE A 2 7.91 -13.25 -10.25
N GLU A 3 7.31 -14.42 -10.49
CA GLU A 3 7.69 -15.29 -11.60
C GLU A 3 7.54 -14.61 -12.98
N VAL A 4 6.47 -13.82 -13.18
CA VAL A 4 6.25 -13.05 -14.42
C VAL A 4 7.29 -11.93 -14.58
N ARG A 5 7.85 -11.42 -13.47
CA ARG A 5 8.95 -10.45 -13.45
C ARG A 5 10.33 -11.10 -13.66
N GLY A 6 10.39 -12.41 -13.83
CA GLY A 6 11.63 -13.14 -14.09
C GLY A 6 12.25 -13.84 -12.88
N THR A 7 11.57 -13.89 -11.72
CA THR A 7 12.03 -14.74 -10.61
C THR A 7 11.90 -16.22 -11.01
N GLU A 8 13.01 -16.92 -11.12
CA GLU A 8 12.99 -18.35 -11.38
C GLU A 8 12.48 -19.12 -10.16
N ARG A 9 11.50 -20.00 -10.39
CA ARG A 9 10.98 -20.91 -9.37
C ARG A 9 11.50 -22.32 -9.61
N ALA A 10 11.95 -22.97 -8.55
CA ALA A 10 12.44 -24.35 -8.61
C ALA A 10 11.34 -25.36 -9.00
N LYS A 11 10.08 -25.08 -8.64
CA LYS A 11 8.92 -25.90 -8.96
C LYS A 11 7.75 -25.01 -9.37
N LYS A 12 6.88 -25.55 -10.23
CA LYS A 12 5.64 -24.92 -10.66
C LYS A 12 4.48 -25.86 -10.39
N GLY A 13 3.29 -25.28 -10.23
CA GLY A 13 2.05 -26.04 -10.20
C GLY A 13 1.73 -26.68 -11.55
N PHE A 14 0.52 -27.21 -11.66
CA PHE A 14 0.04 -27.90 -12.86
C PHE A 14 -0.94 -27.02 -13.65
N THR A 15 -0.60 -26.73 -14.89
CA THR A 15 -1.51 -26.09 -15.86
C THR A 15 -2.30 -27.18 -16.58
N ALA A 16 -3.61 -27.18 -16.43
CA ALA A 16 -4.49 -28.11 -17.13
C ALA A 16 -4.66 -27.67 -18.61
N PRO A 17 -4.99 -28.59 -19.54
CA PRO A 17 -5.39 -28.20 -20.88
C PRO A 17 -6.64 -27.30 -20.82
N PRO A 18 -6.79 -26.34 -21.75
CA PRO A 18 -7.99 -25.50 -21.80
C PRO A 18 -9.28 -26.33 -21.94
N GLU A 19 -10.29 -25.99 -21.15
CA GLU A 19 -11.62 -26.57 -21.24
C GLU A 19 -12.51 -25.66 -22.10
N PHE A 20 -13.15 -26.25 -23.11
CA PHE A 20 -14.02 -25.53 -24.04
C PHE A 20 -15.50 -25.80 -23.74
N ASN A 21 -16.28 -24.75 -23.89
CA ASN A 21 -17.73 -24.78 -24.02
C ASN A 21 -18.08 -23.89 -25.24
N ASP A 22 -19.26 -24.04 -25.83
CA ASP A 22 -19.66 -23.42 -27.11
C ASP A 22 -19.36 -21.91 -27.19
N ARG A 23 -19.36 -21.22 -26.04
CA ARG A 23 -19.16 -19.76 -25.91
C ARG A 23 -18.03 -19.35 -24.96
N SER A 24 -17.25 -20.28 -24.42
CA SER A 24 -16.23 -19.94 -23.41
C SER A 24 -15.04 -20.88 -23.37
N ILE A 25 -13.88 -20.32 -23.02
CA ILE A 25 -12.67 -21.06 -22.69
C ILE A 25 -12.38 -20.91 -21.19
N THR A 26 -12.10 -22.02 -20.51
CA THR A 26 -11.67 -22.03 -19.11
C THR A 26 -10.23 -22.50 -19.01
N LEU A 27 -9.37 -21.63 -18.51
CA LEU A 27 -7.97 -21.92 -18.19
C LEU A 27 -7.87 -22.28 -16.70
N ARG A 28 -7.24 -23.40 -16.37
CA ARG A 28 -7.06 -23.84 -14.98
C ARG A 28 -5.59 -24.06 -14.62
N TYR A 29 -5.26 -23.64 -13.41
CA TYR A 29 -3.95 -23.85 -12.81
C TYR A 29 -4.10 -24.33 -11.37
N LYS A 30 -3.50 -25.47 -11.03
CA LYS A 30 -3.42 -25.96 -9.64
C LYS A 30 -2.04 -25.61 -9.09
N GLY A 31 -2.01 -24.67 -8.16
CA GLY A 31 -0.76 -24.25 -7.50
C GLY A 31 -0.21 -25.31 -6.55
N LEU A 32 1.06 -25.17 -6.19
CA LEU A 32 1.73 -26.02 -5.19
C LEU A 32 1.14 -25.80 -3.79
N ASP A 33 0.44 -24.69 -3.58
CA ASP A 33 -0.38 -24.39 -2.40
C ASP A 33 -1.71 -25.16 -2.36
N ASN A 34 -1.92 -26.09 -3.30
CA ASN A 34 -3.16 -26.85 -3.50
C ASN A 34 -4.38 -26.00 -3.85
N ILE A 35 -4.21 -24.71 -4.17
CA ILE A 35 -5.29 -23.84 -4.59
C ILE A 35 -5.49 -23.97 -6.10
N SER A 36 -6.73 -24.29 -6.49
CA SER A 36 -7.13 -24.30 -7.91
C SER A 36 -7.57 -22.90 -8.32
N ARG A 37 -6.90 -22.36 -9.32
CA ARG A 37 -7.16 -21.05 -9.92
C ARG A 37 -7.73 -21.26 -11.29
N SER A 38 -8.71 -20.45 -11.66
CA SER A 38 -9.29 -20.53 -13.00
C SER A 38 -9.63 -19.17 -13.57
N THR A 39 -9.52 -19.07 -14.89
CA THR A 39 -9.95 -17.90 -15.66
C THR A 39 -10.90 -18.41 -16.73
N CYS A 40 -12.16 -18.01 -16.66
CA CYS A 40 -13.17 -18.29 -17.67
C CYS A 40 -13.36 -17.04 -18.53
N ILE A 41 -13.18 -17.20 -19.83
CA ILE A 41 -13.36 -16.14 -20.83
C ILE A 41 -14.57 -16.55 -21.66
N SER A 42 -15.66 -15.80 -21.53
CA SER A 42 -16.88 -16.00 -22.31
C SER A 42 -17.06 -14.87 -23.32
N MET A 43 -17.50 -15.20 -24.53
CA MET A 43 -17.65 -14.24 -25.61
C MET A 43 -19.08 -14.22 -26.15
N HIS A 44 -19.51 -13.04 -26.60
CA HIS A 44 -20.78 -12.87 -27.29
C HIS A 44 -20.63 -11.84 -28.43
N PRO A 45 -21.04 -12.19 -29.67
CA PRO A 45 -21.54 -13.50 -30.10
C PRO A 45 -20.49 -14.61 -29.98
N GLU A 46 -20.89 -15.86 -30.20
CA GLU A 46 -19.97 -17.00 -30.24
C GLU A 46 -18.93 -16.80 -31.36
N PRO A 47 -17.64 -17.09 -31.11
CA PRO A 47 -16.62 -17.06 -32.15
C PRO A 47 -16.89 -18.17 -33.18
N ASP A 48 -16.53 -17.93 -34.44
CA ASP A 48 -16.62 -18.97 -35.49
C ASP A 48 -15.64 -20.11 -35.23
N GLU A 49 -14.49 -19.79 -34.63
CA GLU A 49 -13.50 -20.75 -34.19
C GLU A 49 -12.90 -20.31 -32.86
N LEU A 50 -12.84 -21.23 -31.89
CA LEU A 50 -12.22 -21.03 -30.59
C LEU A 50 -11.13 -22.07 -30.37
N THR A 51 -9.90 -21.60 -30.23
CA THR A 51 -8.71 -22.40 -29.90
C THR A 51 -8.25 -22.09 -28.49
N GLY A 52 -7.29 -22.87 -27.98
CA GLY A 52 -6.72 -22.63 -26.64
C GLY A 52 -6.04 -21.27 -26.47
N GLU A 53 -5.72 -20.60 -27.57
CA GLU A 53 -4.93 -19.37 -27.61
C GLU A 53 -5.65 -18.21 -28.31
N ASN A 54 -6.54 -18.50 -29.26
CA ASN A 54 -7.16 -17.53 -30.17
C ASN A 54 -8.67 -17.75 -30.32
N ALA A 55 -9.42 -16.67 -30.50
CA ALA A 55 -10.83 -16.67 -30.89
C ALA A 55 -11.01 -15.90 -32.20
N PHE A 56 -11.63 -16.52 -33.20
CA PHE A 56 -11.77 -15.96 -34.56
C PHE A 56 -13.22 -15.56 -34.86
N PHE A 57 -13.39 -14.42 -35.53
CA PHE A 57 -14.68 -13.88 -35.94
C PHE A 57 -14.63 -13.43 -37.42
N HIS A 58 -15.54 -13.96 -38.25
CA HIS A 58 -15.73 -13.64 -39.65
C HIS A 58 -16.94 -12.72 -39.80
N ILE A 59 -16.69 -11.42 -39.91
CA ILE A 59 -17.73 -10.39 -39.85
C ILE A 59 -17.90 -9.75 -41.23
N ASN A 60 -19.11 -9.83 -41.78
CA ASN A 60 -19.51 -9.11 -43.01
C ASN A 60 -20.42 -7.92 -42.64
N LEU A 61 -19.97 -6.69 -42.90
CA LEU A 61 -20.71 -5.46 -42.59
C LEU A 61 -21.11 -4.69 -43.84
N GLY A 62 -22.39 -4.36 -43.96
CA GLY A 62 -22.89 -3.41 -44.95
C GLY A 62 -22.62 -1.94 -44.56
N PRO A 63 -22.90 -0.97 -45.46
CA PRO A 63 -22.74 0.45 -45.16
C PRO A 63 -23.49 0.87 -43.89
N ARG A 64 -22.76 1.44 -42.93
CA ARG A 64 -23.26 1.90 -41.60
C ARG A 64 -23.78 0.80 -40.66
N GLN A 65 -23.54 -0.48 -40.97
CA GLN A 65 -23.88 -1.57 -40.07
C GLN A 65 -22.89 -1.65 -38.90
N ASN A 66 -23.39 -1.90 -37.70
CA ASN A 66 -22.58 -2.11 -36.51
C ASN A 66 -22.60 -3.59 -36.10
N PHE A 67 -21.48 -4.07 -35.56
CA PHE A 67 -21.36 -5.38 -34.93
C PHE A 67 -20.57 -5.22 -33.65
N PHE A 68 -21.03 -5.91 -32.59
CA PHE A 68 -20.46 -5.78 -31.25
C PHE A 68 -19.98 -7.13 -30.77
N ILE A 69 -18.72 -7.18 -30.35
CA ILE A 69 -18.14 -8.31 -29.63
C ILE A 69 -17.99 -7.87 -28.18
N SER A 70 -18.41 -8.72 -27.26
CA SER A 70 -18.16 -8.57 -25.83
C SER A 70 -17.45 -9.81 -25.31
N ALA A 71 -16.47 -9.61 -24.43
CA ALA A 71 -15.80 -10.66 -23.70
C ALA A 71 -15.95 -10.41 -22.20
N ASN A 72 -16.36 -11.42 -21.45
CA ASN A 72 -16.39 -11.39 -19.99
C ASN A 72 -15.32 -12.34 -19.45
N ILE A 73 -14.44 -11.80 -18.61
CA ILE A 73 -13.35 -12.55 -17.98
C ILE A 73 -13.68 -12.68 -16.50
N ALA A 74 -13.88 -13.92 -16.04
CA ALA A 74 -14.13 -14.26 -14.65
C ALA A 74 -12.94 -15.06 -14.10
N CYS A 75 -12.33 -14.55 -13.04
CA CYS A 75 -11.22 -15.20 -12.35
C CYS A 75 -11.68 -15.77 -11.01
N SER A 76 -11.25 -16.97 -10.66
CA SER A 76 -11.41 -17.54 -9.32
C SER A 76 -10.08 -17.99 -8.72
N ASN A 77 -9.99 -17.90 -7.39
CA ASN A 77 -8.82 -18.28 -6.61
C ASN A 77 -9.27 -19.18 -5.45
N GLY A 78 -9.36 -20.48 -5.69
CA GLY A 78 -9.81 -21.47 -4.69
C GLY A 78 -11.34 -21.61 -4.57
N GLU A 79 -12.10 -20.62 -5.02
CA GLU A 79 -13.56 -20.67 -5.06
C GLU A 79 -14.10 -21.20 -6.39
N ALA A 80 -15.33 -21.73 -6.36
CA ALA A 80 -16.05 -22.08 -7.57
C ALA A 80 -16.27 -20.81 -8.43
N LEU A 81 -16.05 -20.94 -9.74
CA LEU A 81 -16.37 -19.86 -10.67
C LEU A 81 -17.84 -19.47 -10.51
N HIS A 82 -18.10 -18.19 -10.27
CA HIS A 82 -19.46 -17.68 -10.38
C HIS A 82 -19.87 -17.77 -11.85
N ASN A 83 -20.89 -18.58 -12.14
CA ASN A 83 -21.38 -18.79 -13.50
C ASN A 83 -22.12 -17.57 -14.07
N GLU A 84 -22.45 -16.58 -13.25
CA GLU A 84 -23.12 -15.35 -13.68
C GLU A 84 -22.09 -14.23 -13.90
N THR A 85 -21.71 -14.02 -15.16
CA THR A 85 -21.01 -12.81 -15.58
C THR A 85 -22.02 -11.71 -15.92
N LEU A 86 -21.72 -10.48 -15.53
CA LEU A 86 -22.56 -9.34 -15.88
C LEU A 86 -22.31 -8.96 -17.34
N GLY A 87 -23.37 -8.87 -18.15
CA GLY A 87 -23.27 -8.27 -19.47
C GLY A 87 -22.78 -6.81 -19.41
N PHE A 88 -22.10 -6.36 -20.47
CA PHE A 88 -21.43 -5.05 -20.52
C PHE A 88 -22.29 -3.88 -20.00
N GLN A 89 -23.55 -3.79 -20.42
CA GLN A 89 -24.44 -2.69 -20.00
C GLN A 89 -24.72 -2.70 -18.49
N MET A 90 -24.93 -3.88 -17.91
CA MET A 90 -25.14 -4.03 -16.46
C MET A 90 -23.85 -3.74 -15.69
N ALA A 91 -22.70 -4.22 -16.18
CA ALA A 91 -21.39 -3.92 -15.61
C ALA A 91 -21.10 -2.41 -15.63
N ALA A 92 -21.34 -1.73 -16.76
CA ALA A 92 -21.19 -0.28 -16.89
C ALA A 92 -22.11 0.49 -15.94
N LYS A 93 -23.36 0.06 -15.78
CA LYS A 93 -24.31 0.66 -14.82
C LYS A 93 -23.87 0.45 -13.38
N LYS A 94 -23.37 -0.73 -13.02
CA LYS A 94 -22.82 -1.03 -11.69
C LYS A 94 -21.60 -0.16 -11.41
N ASN A 95 -20.67 -0.04 -12.38
CA ASN A 95 -19.50 0.81 -12.24
C ASN A 95 -19.89 2.29 -12.06
N ARG A 96 -20.84 2.80 -12.85
CA ARG A 96 -21.34 4.18 -12.70
C ARG A 96 -21.90 4.45 -11.31
N ARG A 97 -22.69 3.51 -10.76
CA ARG A 97 -23.20 3.63 -9.38
C ARG A 97 -22.08 3.66 -8.34
N ARG A 98 -21.01 2.88 -8.54
CA ARG A 98 -19.81 2.91 -7.67
C ARG A 98 -19.14 4.28 -7.72
N LEU A 99 -18.94 4.82 -8.92
CA LEU A 99 -18.35 6.16 -9.11
C LEU A 99 -19.22 7.25 -8.49
N ASP A 100 -20.54 7.19 -8.68
CA ASP A 100 -21.49 8.13 -8.08
C ASP A 100 -21.44 8.08 -6.54
N TYR A 101 -21.29 6.90 -5.95
CA TYR A 101 -21.13 6.74 -4.51
C TYR A 101 -19.84 7.38 -4.01
N ILE A 102 -18.70 7.12 -4.66
CA ILE A 102 -17.40 7.71 -4.31
C ILE A 102 -17.46 9.24 -4.41
N ASN A 103 -18.02 9.77 -5.50
CA ASN A 103 -18.19 11.21 -5.71
C ASN A 103 -19.04 11.86 -4.62
N ARG A 104 -20.14 11.22 -4.20
CA ARG A 104 -20.99 11.73 -3.10
C ARG A 104 -20.30 11.75 -1.75
N GLN A 105 -19.29 10.91 -1.54
CA GLN A 105 -18.50 10.85 -0.31
C GLN A 105 -17.27 11.78 -0.36
N SER A 106 -17.11 12.53 -1.44
CA SER A 106 -15.93 13.35 -1.71
C SER A 106 -16.31 14.81 -1.93
N CYS A 107 -15.41 15.72 -1.57
CA CYS A 107 -15.57 17.14 -1.87
C CYS A 107 -15.47 17.37 -3.39
N GLU A 108 -16.39 18.15 -3.96
CA GLU A 108 -16.30 18.60 -5.35
C GLU A 108 -15.38 19.82 -5.43
N ILE A 109 -14.45 19.79 -6.39
CA ILE A 109 -13.51 20.88 -6.64
C ILE A 109 -13.82 21.47 -8.00
N TYR A 110 -14.17 22.75 -8.02
CA TYR A 110 -14.36 23.50 -9.25
C TYR A 110 -13.67 24.86 -9.15
N THR A 111 -13.03 25.27 -10.24
CA THR A 111 -12.36 26.56 -10.37
C THR A 111 -12.77 27.24 -11.68
N SER A 112 -12.52 28.54 -11.81
CA SER A 112 -12.68 29.25 -13.10
C SER A 112 -11.59 28.92 -14.13
N ASN A 113 -10.65 28.00 -13.82
CA ASN A 113 -9.59 27.57 -14.72
C ASN A 113 -9.86 26.14 -15.21
N GLU A 114 -10.30 26.01 -16.46
CA GLU A 114 -10.66 24.71 -17.04
C GLU A 114 -9.49 23.74 -17.19
N GLN A 115 -8.25 24.22 -17.35
CA GLN A 115 -7.08 23.34 -17.38
C GLN A 115 -6.84 22.70 -16.01
N PHE A 116 -6.98 23.49 -14.94
CA PHE A 116 -6.89 22.97 -13.58
C PHE A 116 -8.02 21.98 -13.29
N ASN A 117 -9.25 22.29 -13.71
CA ASN A 117 -10.39 21.38 -13.60
C ASN A 117 -10.13 20.05 -14.33
N HIS A 118 -9.57 20.08 -15.54
CA HIS A 118 -9.20 18.86 -16.26
C HIS A 118 -8.12 18.05 -15.54
N TRP A 119 -7.11 18.71 -14.99
CA TRP A 119 -6.05 18.05 -14.23
C TRP A 119 -6.61 17.35 -12.98
N ILE A 120 -7.38 18.07 -12.14
CA ILE A 120 -7.92 17.48 -10.91
C ILE A 120 -8.92 16.35 -11.20
N ASN A 121 -9.75 16.50 -12.25
CA ASN A 121 -10.67 15.46 -12.68
C ASN A 121 -9.95 14.19 -13.17
N ARG A 122 -8.83 14.35 -13.89
CA ARG A 122 -7.99 13.22 -14.31
C ARG A 122 -7.36 12.55 -13.10
N SER A 123 -6.73 13.32 -12.20
CA SER A 123 -6.12 12.78 -10.98
C SER A 123 -7.13 12.03 -10.10
N GLY A 124 -8.35 12.55 -9.94
CA GLY A 124 -9.43 11.87 -9.23
C GLY A 124 -9.84 10.56 -9.89
N ALA A 125 -10.00 10.56 -11.22
CA ALA A 125 -10.30 9.33 -11.96
C ALA A 125 -9.19 8.28 -11.81
N ASP A 126 -7.94 8.69 -11.93
CA ASP A 126 -6.78 7.80 -11.81
C ASP A 126 -6.70 7.21 -10.39
N LEU A 127 -6.89 8.01 -9.34
CA LEU A 127 -6.95 7.51 -7.96
C LEU A 127 -8.08 6.48 -7.76
N VAL A 128 -9.28 6.75 -8.29
CA VAL A 128 -10.42 5.83 -8.18
C VAL A 128 -10.19 4.48 -8.89
N THR A 129 -9.33 4.45 -9.92
CA THR A 129 -8.91 3.18 -10.54
C THR A 129 -7.97 2.36 -9.67
N MET A 130 -7.23 3.01 -8.75
CA MET A 130 -6.30 2.36 -7.82
C MET A 130 -6.96 1.96 -6.49
N ILE A 131 -8.15 2.49 -6.17
CA ILE A 131 -8.89 2.13 -4.96
C ILE A 131 -9.56 0.77 -5.12
N SER A 132 -9.15 -0.16 -4.25
CA SER A 132 -9.76 -1.47 -4.09
C SER A 132 -10.63 -1.53 -2.84
N ASP A 133 -11.73 -2.27 -2.92
CA ASP A 133 -12.57 -2.55 -1.76
C ASP A 133 -11.92 -3.67 -0.93
N THR A 134 -11.66 -3.40 0.35
CA THR A 134 -11.20 -4.40 1.33
C THR A 134 -12.30 -4.65 2.37
N PRO A 135 -12.22 -5.74 3.16
CA PRO A 135 -13.12 -5.95 4.29
C PRO A 135 -13.11 -4.80 5.32
N PHE A 136 -12.08 -3.96 5.29
CA PHE A 136 -11.87 -2.84 6.20
C PHE A 136 -12.22 -1.47 5.59
N GLY A 137 -12.69 -1.44 4.35
CA GLY A 137 -13.02 -0.22 3.61
C GLY A 137 -12.14 0.00 2.37
N PRO A 138 -12.26 1.16 1.71
CA PRO A 138 -11.50 1.47 0.51
C PRO A 138 -10.01 1.63 0.83
N TYR A 139 -9.14 0.99 0.04
CA TYR A 139 -7.69 1.09 0.17
C TYR A 139 -7.05 1.42 -1.18
N PRO A 140 -6.23 2.48 -1.30
CA PRO A 140 -5.52 2.78 -2.54
C PRO A 140 -4.31 1.84 -2.69
N TYR A 141 -4.27 1.09 -3.77
CA TYR A 141 -3.14 0.22 -4.10
C TYR A 141 -2.03 1.04 -4.77
N ALA A 142 -0.78 0.61 -4.59
CA ALA A 142 0.39 1.40 -4.97
C ALA A 142 0.55 1.59 -6.49
N GLY A 143 0.07 0.65 -7.31
CA GLY A 143 0.00 0.87 -8.75
C GLY A 143 -0.15 -0.37 -9.61
N ILE A 144 -0.78 -0.22 -10.77
CA ILE A 144 -0.95 -1.30 -11.75
C ILE A 144 0.22 -1.30 -12.76
N PRO A 145 0.63 -2.48 -13.29
CA PRO A 145 0.16 -3.82 -12.92
C PRO A 145 0.96 -4.47 -11.77
N TRP A 146 2.14 -3.94 -11.44
CA TRP A 146 3.12 -4.67 -10.61
C TRP A 146 2.98 -4.48 -9.11
N TYR A 147 2.42 -3.35 -8.69
CA TYR A 147 2.27 -2.92 -7.30
C TYR A 147 0.79 -2.93 -6.86
N ASN A 148 -0.03 -3.76 -7.53
CA ASN A 148 -1.48 -3.77 -7.37
C ASN A 148 -1.93 -4.52 -6.12
N THR A 149 -1.63 -3.95 -4.95
CA THR A 149 -1.87 -4.52 -3.63
C THR A 149 -1.65 -3.45 -2.55
N PRO A 150 -2.02 -3.71 -1.27
CA PRO A 150 -1.72 -2.78 -0.18
C PRO A 150 -0.22 -2.65 0.09
N PHE A 151 0.21 -1.39 0.12
CA PHE A 151 1.48 -0.94 0.69
C PHE A 151 1.16 0.03 1.82
N GLY A 152 1.84 -0.10 2.96
CA GLY A 152 1.52 0.68 4.16
C GLY A 152 1.74 2.16 3.94
N ARG A 153 2.98 2.54 3.59
CA ARG A 153 3.36 3.92 3.34
C ARG A 153 2.56 4.57 2.22
N ASP A 154 2.46 3.92 1.06
CA ASP A 154 1.74 4.45 -0.10
C ASP A 154 0.27 4.69 0.23
N GLY A 155 -0.35 3.74 0.95
CA GLY A 155 -1.71 3.88 1.46
C GLY A 155 -1.85 5.08 2.39
N ILE A 156 -0.92 5.24 3.34
CA ILE A 156 -0.93 6.33 4.31
C ILE A 156 -0.73 7.70 3.65
N ILE A 157 0.28 7.86 2.79
CA ILE A 157 0.57 9.13 2.12
C ILE A 157 -0.59 9.53 1.23
N THR A 158 -1.11 8.59 0.42
CA THR A 158 -2.30 8.85 -0.41
C THR A 158 -3.50 9.28 0.45
N ALA A 159 -3.72 8.62 1.59
CA ALA A 159 -4.78 8.97 2.51
C ALA A 159 -4.60 10.36 3.15
N LEU A 160 -3.37 10.75 3.48
CA LEU A 160 -3.05 12.09 3.99
C LEU A 160 -3.33 13.16 2.93
N GLU A 161 -2.87 12.96 1.70
CA GLU A 161 -3.09 13.89 0.57
C GLU A 161 -4.57 14.04 0.22
N CYS A 162 -5.33 12.95 0.31
CA CYS A 162 -6.76 12.92 0.01
C CYS A 162 -7.65 13.28 1.20
N LEU A 163 -7.10 13.44 2.42
CA LEU A 163 -7.88 13.54 3.66
C LEU A 163 -8.91 14.68 3.64
N TRP A 164 -8.56 15.79 3.00
CA TRP A 164 -9.45 16.94 2.91
C TRP A 164 -10.59 16.75 1.90
N ILE A 165 -10.40 15.89 0.89
CA ILE A 165 -11.39 15.57 -0.15
C ILE A 165 -12.27 14.39 0.27
N SER A 166 -11.66 13.28 0.70
CA SER A 166 -12.32 12.00 0.93
C SER A 166 -11.74 11.30 2.17
N PRO A 167 -12.18 11.66 3.39
CA PRO A 167 -11.66 11.07 4.62
C PRO A 167 -11.97 9.57 4.78
N GLN A 168 -12.90 9.03 3.98
CA GLN A 168 -13.20 7.59 3.99
C GLN A 168 -12.03 6.73 3.52
N ILE A 169 -11.16 7.27 2.65
CA ILE A 169 -9.92 6.58 2.25
C ILE A 169 -9.00 6.40 3.46
N ALA A 170 -8.81 7.47 4.25
CA ALA A 170 -8.03 7.41 5.48
C ALA A 170 -8.61 6.42 6.49
N LYS A 171 -9.93 6.40 6.66
CA LYS A 171 -10.60 5.42 7.52
C LYS A 171 -10.33 3.98 7.08
N GLY A 172 -10.47 3.69 5.79
CA GLY A 172 -10.20 2.35 5.23
C GLY A 172 -8.74 1.93 5.40
N VAL A 173 -7.79 2.84 5.14
CA VAL A 173 -6.36 2.60 5.35
C VAL A 173 -6.04 2.33 6.82
N LEU A 174 -6.58 3.13 7.74
CA LEU A 174 -6.35 2.96 9.18
C LEU A 174 -6.86 1.60 9.68
N HIS A 175 -8.08 1.21 9.32
CA HIS A 175 -8.61 -0.09 9.74
C HIS A 175 -7.86 -1.26 9.11
N TYR A 176 -7.50 -1.17 7.83
CA TYR A 176 -6.72 -2.20 7.16
C TYR A 176 -5.38 -2.41 7.87
N LEU A 177 -4.62 -1.33 8.07
CA LEU A 177 -3.29 -1.40 8.67
C LEU A 177 -3.31 -1.81 10.14
N ALA A 178 -4.33 -1.38 10.90
CA ALA A 178 -4.56 -1.85 12.26
C ALA A 178 -4.80 -3.37 12.32
N ALA A 179 -5.66 -3.87 11.42
CA ALA A 179 -5.99 -5.30 11.36
C ALA A 179 -4.82 -6.18 10.92
N THR A 180 -3.84 -5.61 10.21
CA THR A 180 -2.65 -6.31 9.72
C THR A 180 -1.37 -5.94 10.45
N GLN A 181 -1.45 -5.25 11.59
CA GLN A 181 -0.28 -4.88 12.38
C GLN A 181 0.44 -6.11 12.94
N ALA A 182 1.77 -6.13 12.89
CA ALA A 182 2.57 -7.23 13.40
C ALA A 182 2.35 -7.43 14.91
N GLN A 183 2.16 -8.69 15.30
CA GLN A 183 1.92 -9.09 16.70
C GLN A 183 3.10 -9.85 17.32
N THR A 184 3.99 -10.38 16.48
CA THR A 184 5.11 -11.24 16.88
C THR A 184 6.38 -10.84 16.17
N ILE A 185 7.52 -11.24 16.72
CA ILE A 185 8.81 -11.11 16.05
C ILE A 185 8.93 -12.21 14.99
N ASP A 186 9.24 -11.84 13.76
CA ASP A 186 9.53 -12.76 12.65
C ASP A 186 10.59 -12.13 11.74
N GLY A 187 11.80 -12.71 11.74
CA GLY A 187 12.95 -12.19 10.99
C GLY A 187 12.74 -12.26 9.48
N PHE A 188 12.12 -13.32 8.97
CA PHE A 188 11.87 -13.50 7.54
C PHE A 188 10.94 -12.40 7.01
N ARG A 189 10.01 -11.94 7.83
CA ARG A 189 9.04 -10.89 7.48
C ARG A 189 9.46 -9.48 7.90
N ASP A 190 10.63 -9.31 8.52
CA ASP A 190 11.05 -8.07 9.20
C ASP A 190 10.01 -7.56 10.23
N ALA A 191 9.25 -8.48 10.84
CA ALA A 191 8.13 -8.18 11.72
C ALA A 191 8.56 -8.00 13.18
N GLU A 192 8.00 -6.99 13.83
CA GLU A 192 8.14 -6.73 15.27
C GLU A 192 6.77 -6.29 15.81
N PRO A 193 6.41 -6.62 17.06
CA PRO A 193 5.14 -6.21 17.65
C PRO A 193 4.92 -4.69 17.53
N GLY A 194 3.77 -4.30 16.97
CA GLY A 194 3.40 -2.90 16.76
C GLY A 194 3.80 -2.31 15.40
N LYS A 195 4.64 -3.01 14.63
CA LYS A 195 5.10 -2.53 13.32
C LYS A 195 3.99 -2.62 12.27
N ILE A 196 3.89 -1.59 11.43
CA ILE A 196 2.93 -1.52 10.31
C ILE A 196 3.59 -2.11 9.05
N LEU A 197 2.79 -2.80 8.23
CA LEU A 197 3.33 -3.50 7.05
C LEU A 197 3.96 -2.55 6.04
N HIS A 198 4.99 -3.05 5.36
CA HIS A 198 5.50 -2.50 4.11
C HIS A 198 4.52 -2.84 3.00
N GLU A 199 4.24 -4.14 2.82
CA GLU A 199 3.34 -4.63 1.78
C GLU A 199 2.76 -6.02 2.11
N THR A 200 1.67 -6.37 1.43
CA THR A 200 1.11 -7.74 1.45
C THR A 200 0.93 -8.29 0.03
N ARG A 201 0.98 -9.62 -0.10
CA ARG A 201 0.82 -10.39 -1.34
C ARG A 201 0.10 -11.69 -1.03
N SER A 202 -0.85 -12.07 -1.89
CA SER A 202 -1.62 -13.32 -1.80
C SER A 202 -1.29 -14.32 -2.93
N GLY A 203 -0.17 -14.10 -3.63
CA GLY A 203 0.28 -15.00 -4.70
C GLY A 203 0.86 -16.30 -4.16
N GLU A 204 0.85 -17.36 -4.96
CA GLU A 204 1.32 -18.70 -4.59
C GLU A 204 2.71 -18.69 -3.90
N MET A 205 3.67 -17.95 -4.44
CA MET A 205 5.01 -17.84 -3.84
C MET A 205 4.97 -17.28 -2.41
N ALA A 206 4.10 -16.30 -2.15
CA ALA A 206 3.92 -15.73 -0.82
C ALA A 206 3.20 -16.69 0.12
N GLU A 207 2.19 -17.42 -0.37
CA GLU A 207 1.48 -18.44 0.41
C GLU A 207 2.37 -19.62 0.81
N LEU A 208 3.34 -19.97 -0.03
CA LEU A 208 4.34 -21.01 0.23
C LEU A 208 5.55 -20.53 1.05
N ASN A 209 5.59 -19.26 1.43
CA ASN A 209 6.75 -18.60 2.06
C ASN A 209 8.06 -18.74 1.24
N GLU A 210 7.97 -18.82 -0.10
CA GLU A 210 9.14 -18.73 -0.99
C GLU A 210 9.70 -17.29 -1.01
N ILE A 211 8.87 -16.33 -0.64
CA ILE A 211 9.15 -14.90 -0.52
C ILE A 211 8.49 -14.35 0.75
N PRO A 212 9.01 -13.28 1.36
CA PRO A 212 8.51 -12.79 2.65
C PRO A 212 7.23 -11.96 2.53
N PHE A 213 6.79 -11.67 1.30
CA PHE A 213 5.77 -10.66 1.00
C PHE A 213 4.33 -11.04 1.32
N LYS A 214 4.07 -12.18 1.98
CA LYS A 214 2.70 -12.50 2.46
C LYS A 214 2.18 -11.37 3.36
N GLN A 215 3.00 -11.02 4.36
CA GLN A 215 2.87 -9.82 5.17
C GLN A 215 4.30 -9.41 5.52
N TYR A 216 4.84 -8.44 4.79
CA TYR A 216 6.21 -7.99 4.96
C TYR A 216 6.22 -6.63 5.66
N TYR A 217 7.15 -6.45 6.58
CA TYR A 217 7.23 -5.30 7.49
C TYR A 217 8.59 -4.59 7.40
N GLY A 218 9.35 -4.78 6.31
CA GLY A 218 10.60 -4.07 6.04
C GLY A 218 10.39 -2.61 5.64
N THR A 219 9.72 -1.84 6.51
CA THR A 219 9.48 -0.40 6.40
C THR A 219 9.79 0.24 7.74
N ILE A 220 10.53 1.34 7.74
CA ILE A 220 10.80 2.13 8.94
C ILE A 220 9.83 3.31 9.11
N ASP A 221 9.24 3.76 8.00
CA ASP A 221 8.41 4.96 7.93
C ASP A 221 6.91 4.70 8.16
N ALA A 222 6.38 3.53 7.79
CA ALA A 222 4.94 3.26 7.87
C ALA A 222 4.39 3.29 9.30
N THR A 223 5.16 2.82 10.29
CA THR A 223 4.72 2.79 11.70
C THR A 223 4.49 4.17 12.30
N PRO A 224 5.45 5.12 12.25
CA PRO A 224 5.18 6.49 12.68
C PRO A 224 4.13 7.18 11.80
N LEU A 225 4.15 6.97 10.48
CA LEU A 225 3.16 7.55 9.57
C LEU A 225 1.72 7.09 9.86
N PHE A 226 1.52 5.85 10.33
CA PHE A 226 0.20 5.35 10.73
C PHE A 226 -0.40 6.18 11.87
N ILE A 227 0.42 6.54 12.86
CA ILE A 227 0.02 7.41 13.97
C ILE A 227 -0.27 8.82 13.45
N VAL A 228 0.56 9.33 12.53
CA VAL A 228 0.36 10.63 11.89
C VAL A 228 -1.00 10.69 11.19
N LEU A 229 -1.32 9.68 10.38
CA LEU A 229 -2.61 9.56 9.70
C LEU A 229 -3.77 9.49 10.69
N ALA A 230 -3.64 8.71 11.76
CA ALA A 230 -4.70 8.59 12.76
C ALA A 230 -5.02 9.96 13.41
N GLY A 231 -4.00 10.71 13.80
CA GLY A 231 -4.22 12.03 14.42
C GLY A 231 -4.69 13.08 13.41
N ALA A 232 -4.20 13.06 12.18
CA ALA A 232 -4.70 13.91 11.10
C ALA A 232 -6.17 13.61 10.79
N TYR A 233 -6.54 12.33 10.67
CA TYR A 233 -7.91 11.86 10.48
C TYR A 233 -8.83 12.34 11.59
N TYR A 234 -8.44 12.14 12.85
CA TYR A 234 -9.22 12.60 13.99
C TYR A 234 -9.39 14.13 13.97
N THR A 235 -8.31 14.87 13.74
CA THR A 235 -8.36 16.34 13.68
C THR A 235 -9.31 16.83 12.59
N ARG A 236 -9.36 16.13 11.45
CA ARG A 236 -10.23 16.48 10.32
C ARG A 236 -11.70 16.13 10.56
N THR A 237 -11.98 14.99 11.17
CA THR A 237 -13.32 14.38 11.19
C THR A 237 -14.01 14.44 12.53
N GLY A 238 -13.27 14.55 13.63
CA GLY A 238 -13.77 14.37 14.99
C GLY A 238 -14.27 12.95 15.30
N ASP A 239 -13.99 11.96 14.43
CA ASP A 239 -14.48 10.58 14.57
C ASP A 239 -13.72 9.80 15.65
N LEU A 240 -14.06 10.10 16.91
CA LEU A 240 -13.45 9.49 18.08
C LEU A 240 -13.76 7.99 18.21
N ASN A 241 -14.86 7.52 17.61
CA ASN A 241 -15.22 6.09 17.67
C ASN A 241 -14.22 5.25 16.88
N THR A 242 -13.90 5.65 15.65
CA THR A 242 -12.85 4.99 14.85
C THR A 242 -11.52 4.99 15.59
N ILE A 243 -11.14 6.12 16.22
CA ILE A 243 -9.90 6.21 17.00
C ILE A 243 -9.89 5.26 18.18
N ARG A 244 -11.00 5.13 18.92
CA ARG A 244 -11.12 4.15 20.01
C ARG A 244 -10.96 2.72 19.52
N GLU A 245 -11.57 2.38 18.38
CA GLU A 245 -11.50 1.04 17.79
C GLU A 245 -10.06 0.65 17.43
N ILE A 246 -9.30 1.56 16.83
CA ILE A 246 -7.90 1.29 16.42
C ILE A 246 -6.87 1.69 17.47
N TRP A 247 -7.29 2.18 18.64
CA TRP A 247 -6.38 2.63 19.70
C TRP A 247 -5.35 1.57 20.12
N PRO A 248 -5.70 0.27 20.27
CA PRO A 248 -4.70 -0.76 20.57
C PRO A 248 -3.55 -0.81 19.56
N SER A 249 -3.85 -0.55 18.28
CA SER A 249 -2.83 -0.51 17.23
C SER A 249 -2.02 0.79 17.25
N ILE A 250 -2.64 1.93 17.56
CA ILE A 250 -1.91 3.20 17.74
C ILE A 250 -0.94 3.08 18.92
N ASP A 251 -1.39 2.50 20.04
CA ASP A 251 -0.57 2.26 21.22
C ASP A 251 0.56 1.26 20.91
N GLY A 252 0.26 0.19 20.17
CA GLY A 252 1.26 -0.76 19.68
C GLY A 252 2.33 -0.09 18.82
N ALA A 253 1.95 0.83 17.93
CA ALA A 253 2.89 1.57 17.09
C ALA A 253 3.77 2.52 17.91
N LEU A 254 3.21 3.20 18.92
CA LEU A 254 3.99 4.02 19.86
C LEU A 254 4.99 3.17 20.65
N ASN A 255 4.55 2.02 21.15
CA ASN A 255 5.42 1.07 21.86
C ASN A 255 6.50 0.50 20.93
N TRP A 256 6.23 0.35 19.63
CA TRP A 256 7.23 -0.08 18.66
C TRP A 256 8.33 0.98 18.50
N ILE A 257 7.97 2.26 18.37
CA ILE A 257 8.94 3.37 18.32
C ILE A 257 9.87 3.31 19.53
N ASP A 258 9.33 3.05 20.71
CA ASP A 258 10.09 3.07 21.97
C ASP A 258 10.97 1.84 22.19
N LYS A 259 10.54 0.68 21.71
CA LYS A 259 11.18 -0.61 22.05
C LYS A 259 12.05 -1.16 20.93
N TYR A 260 11.67 -0.93 19.68
CA TYR A 260 12.29 -1.54 18.51
C TYR A 260 12.84 -0.51 17.52
N GLY A 261 12.34 0.73 17.57
CA GLY A 261 12.75 1.78 16.64
C GLY A 261 14.14 2.34 16.91
N ASP A 262 14.55 2.46 18.18
CA ASP A 262 15.86 2.96 18.60
C ASP A 262 16.76 1.76 18.97
N ILE A 263 17.61 1.33 18.04
CA ILE A 263 18.35 0.06 18.16
C ILE A 263 19.57 0.23 19.06
N ASP A 264 20.27 1.37 18.94
CA ASP A 264 21.48 1.65 19.69
C ASP A 264 21.25 2.50 20.96
N GLY A 265 20.04 3.04 21.16
CA GLY A 265 19.66 3.81 22.33
C GLY A 265 20.08 5.27 22.27
N ASP A 266 20.45 5.79 21.10
CA ASP A 266 20.89 7.18 20.91
C ASP A 266 19.72 8.19 20.77
N GLY A 267 18.49 7.67 20.73
CA GLY A 267 17.25 8.45 20.64
C GLY A 267 16.68 8.55 19.23
N PHE A 268 17.41 8.14 18.18
CA PHE A 268 16.94 8.18 16.80
C PHE A 268 16.39 6.84 16.33
N ILE A 269 15.44 6.90 15.39
CA ILE A 269 14.79 5.69 14.87
C ILE A 269 15.56 5.17 13.65
N GLU A 270 15.94 3.90 13.72
CA GLU A 270 16.89 3.25 12.82
C GLU A 270 16.33 1.95 12.24
N TYR A 271 16.79 1.58 11.05
CA TYR A 271 16.52 0.25 10.50
C TYR A 271 17.77 -0.62 10.38
N VAL A 272 17.54 -1.92 10.60
CA VAL A 272 18.44 -3.01 10.24
C VAL A 272 17.57 -4.16 9.72
N ARG A 273 17.88 -4.65 8.51
CA ARG A 273 17.20 -5.84 7.97
C ARG A 273 17.42 -7.04 8.90
N LYS A 274 16.36 -7.79 9.19
CA LYS A 274 16.46 -8.95 10.10
C LYS A 274 17.05 -10.19 9.43
N GLU A 275 16.92 -10.31 8.11
CA GLU A 275 17.51 -11.36 7.31
C GLU A 275 18.16 -10.82 6.03
N ALA A 276 19.08 -11.59 5.45
CA ALA A 276 19.75 -11.22 4.19
C ALA A 276 18.79 -11.12 3.00
N SER A 277 17.65 -11.82 3.06
CA SER A 277 16.56 -11.80 2.09
C SER A 277 15.67 -10.55 2.18
N GLY A 278 15.73 -9.82 3.29
CA GLY A 278 14.97 -8.58 3.50
C GLY A 278 15.54 -7.39 2.72
N LEU A 279 14.73 -6.36 2.56
CA LEU A 279 15.13 -5.09 1.96
C LEU A 279 16.27 -4.46 2.76
N PHE A 280 17.34 -4.09 2.05
CA PHE A 280 18.48 -3.43 2.67
C PHE A 280 18.10 -2.05 3.20
N ASN A 281 17.47 -1.23 2.36
CA ASN A 281 16.93 0.06 2.76
C ASN A 281 15.44 -0.08 3.04
N GLN A 282 14.98 0.43 4.19
CA GLN A 282 13.59 0.31 4.64
C GLN A 282 12.81 1.63 4.64
N GLY A 283 13.41 2.72 4.12
CA GLY A 283 12.73 4.01 3.92
C GLY A 283 12.04 4.14 2.56
N TRP A 284 11.66 5.36 2.15
CA TRP A 284 11.10 5.63 0.81
C TRP A 284 12.05 5.27 -0.33
N LYS A 285 13.36 5.31 -0.05
CA LYS A 285 14.44 4.95 -0.98
C LYS A 285 14.88 3.49 -0.74
N ASP A 286 14.01 2.54 -1.03
CA ASP A 286 14.17 1.12 -0.68
C ASP A 286 15.14 0.31 -1.59
N SER A 287 15.56 0.88 -2.73
CA SER A 287 16.62 0.33 -3.57
C SER A 287 17.97 0.28 -2.84
N PHE A 288 18.75 -0.78 -3.05
CA PHE A 288 19.98 -1.06 -2.29
C PHE A 288 21.07 0.03 -2.40
N ASP A 289 21.07 0.80 -3.49
CA ASP A 289 22.07 1.81 -3.84
C ASP A 289 21.64 3.26 -3.55
N SER A 290 20.48 3.44 -2.91
CA SER A 290 19.84 4.76 -2.81
C SER A 290 20.20 5.58 -1.57
N VAL A 291 20.95 5.02 -0.62
CA VAL A 291 21.46 5.72 0.56
C VAL A 291 22.99 5.65 0.52
N SER A 292 23.61 6.77 0.17
CA SER A 292 25.05 6.86 -0.07
C SER A 292 25.65 8.12 0.57
N HIS A 293 26.97 8.12 0.65
CA HIS A 293 27.83 9.23 1.02
C HIS A 293 28.24 10.04 -0.21
N SER A 294 28.72 11.27 0.00
CA SER A 294 29.05 12.18 -1.13
C SER A 294 30.16 11.66 -2.03
N ASP A 295 30.95 10.70 -1.55
CA ASP A 295 31.99 10.02 -2.32
C ASP A 295 31.47 8.79 -3.10
N GLY A 296 30.17 8.50 -3.00
CA GLY A 296 29.52 7.37 -3.66
C GLY A 296 29.56 6.05 -2.88
N THR A 297 30.20 6.02 -1.70
CA THR A 297 30.14 4.84 -0.82
C THR A 297 28.73 4.68 -0.23
N LEU A 298 28.28 3.43 -0.02
CA LEU A 298 26.95 3.17 0.53
C LEU A 298 26.96 3.31 2.06
N ALA A 299 25.84 3.76 2.64
CA ALA A 299 25.68 3.82 4.08
C ALA A 299 25.65 2.42 4.70
N GLU A 300 26.27 2.29 5.88
CA GLU A 300 26.28 1.05 6.66
C GLU A 300 25.14 1.04 7.67
N LEU A 301 24.58 -0.15 7.95
CA LEU A 301 23.55 -0.35 8.96
C LEU A 301 24.14 -0.28 10.38
N PRO A 302 23.39 0.19 11.40
CA PRO A 302 22.04 0.77 11.34
C PRO A 302 22.01 2.15 10.67
N ILE A 303 20.87 2.49 10.04
CA ILE A 303 20.68 3.79 9.36
C ILE A 303 19.48 4.51 9.98
N ALA A 304 19.70 5.71 10.50
CA ALA A 304 18.63 6.63 10.90
C ALA A 304 18.36 7.64 9.78
N LEU A 305 17.18 7.61 9.15
CA LEU A 305 16.82 8.53 8.07
C LEU A 305 16.23 9.84 8.58
N CYS A 306 16.61 10.95 7.96
CA CYS A 306 16.17 12.30 8.30
C CYS A 306 14.65 12.45 8.29
N GLU A 307 13.99 11.99 7.23
CA GLU A 307 12.55 12.10 7.06
C GLU A 307 11.79 11.27 8.11
N VAL A 308 12.32 10.12 8.50
CA VAL A 308 11.72 9.23 9.50
C VAL A 308 11.70 9.91 10.86
N GLN A 309 12.76 10.64 11.22
CA GLN A 309 12.79 11.41 12.47
C GLN A 309 11.70 12.48 12.47
N GLY A 310 11.49 13.15 11.32
CA GLY A 310 10.37 14.07 11.13
C GLY A 310 9.00 13.40 11.33
N TYR A 311 8.82 12.18 10.81
CA TYR A 311 7.58 11.41 11.00
C TYR A 311 7.37 10.97 12.45
N VAL A 312 8.44 10.62 13.17
CA VAL A 312 8.38 10.25 14.60
C VAL A 312 8.00 11.45 15.46
N TYR A 313 8.59 12.61 15.18
CA TYR A 313 8.18 13.87 15.81
C TYR A 313 6.69 14.14 15.60
N ASP A 314 6.20 14.08 14.36
CA ASP A 314 4.79 14.33 14.08
C ASP A 314 3.90 13.23 14.67
N ALA A 315 4.34 11.98 14.70
CA ALA A 315 3.63 10.87 15.33
C ALA A 315 3.38 11.15 16.82
N TRP A 316 4.38 11.59 17.59
CA TRP A 316 4.19 11.97 18.99
C TRP A 316 3.27 13.17 19.15
N MET A 317 3.37 14.19 18.29
CA MET A 317 2.47 15.34 18.30
C MET A 317 1.02 14.93 18.01
N LYS A 318 0.78 14.11 16.99
CA LYS A 318 -0.54 13.58 16.63
C LYS A 318 -1.10 12.63 17.70
N ALA A 319 -0.26 11.78 18.28
CA ALA A 319 -0.63 10.93 19.40
C ALA A 319 -1.00 11.74 20.64
N SER A 320 -0.36 12.89 20.91
CA SER A 320 -0.74 13.76 22.02
C SER A 320 -2.18 14.29 21.88
N ILE A 321 -2.59 14.63 20.64
CA ILE A 321 -3.96 15.07 20.34
C ILE A 321 -4.95 13.92 20.57
N ILE A 322 -4.63 12.72 20.08
CA ILE A 322 -5.47 11.53 20.24
C ILE A 322 -5.62 11.15 21.72
N THR A 323 -4.52 11.11 22.46
CA THR A 323 -4.51 10.73 23.88
C THR A 323 -5.29 11.71 24.73
N ALA A 324 -5.16 13.03 24.49
CA ALA A 324 -6.01 14.03 25.13
C ALA A 324 -7.50 13.79 24.83
N ALA A 325 -7.85 13.53 23.57
CA ALA A 325 -9.24 13.24 23.18
C ALA A 325 -9.82 11.96 23.81
N LEU A 326 -8.97 10.98 24.12
CA LEU A 326 -9.33 9.76 24.81
C LEU A 326 -9.36 9.90 26.35
N GLY A 327 -8.94 11.05 26.90
CA GLY A 327 -8.86 11.31 28.34
C GLY A 327 -7.57 10.83 29.02
N PHE A 328 -6.51 10.57 28.25
CA PHE A 328 -5.18 10.21 28.74
C PHE A 328 -4.27 11.45 28.84
N ASP A 329 -4.66 12.42 29.67
CA ASP A 329 -4.02 13.74 29.74
C ASP A 329 -2.52 13.68 30.10
N GLU A 330 -2.14 12.79 31.03
CA GLU A 330 -0.73 12.60 31.41
C GLU A 330 0.10 12.09 30.22
N LYS A 331 -0.40 11.07 29.50
CA LYS A 331 0.27 10.51 28.33
C LYS A 331 0.38 11.55 27.21
N SER A 332 -0.66 12.37 27.02
CA SER A 332 -0.64 13.48 26.08
C SER A 332 0.49 14.47 26.36
N GLN A 333 0.63 14.89 27.62
CA GLN A 333 1.67 15.83 28.01
C GLN A 333 3.09 15.23 27.86
N ILE A 334 3.28 13.96 28.22
CA ILE A 334 4.55 13.25 28.04
C ILE A 334 4.96 13.22 26.57
N LEU A 335 4.04 12.82 25.68
CA LEU A 335 4.29 12.75 24.23
C LEU A 335 4.67 14.10 23.65
N LYS A 336 3.96 15.16 24.05
CA LYS A 336 4.24 16.52 23.59
C LYS A 336 5.63 17.01 24.04
N THR A 337 5.95 16.85 25.32
CA THR A 337 7.25 17.25 25.86
C THR A 337 8.40 16.47 25.22
N ARG A 338 8.19 15.17 24.97
CA ARG A 338 9.18 14.34 24.27
C ARG A 338 9.41 14.80 22.83
N ALA A 339 8.34 15.11 22.09
CA ALA A 339 8.47 15.62 20.72
C ALA A 339 9.25 16.95 20.69
N GLU A 340 8.97 17.86 21.61
CA GLU A 340 9.69 19.14 21.71
C GLU A 340 11.18 18.97 22.03
N ALA A 341 11.54 18.05 22.93
CA ALA A 341 12.93 17.72 23.23
C ALA A 341 13.64 17.10 22.01
N PHE A 342 13.03 16.10 21.40
CA PHE A 342 13.57 15.40 20.23
C PHE A 342 13.81 16.32 19.03
N LYS A 343 12.93 17.30 18.80
CA LYS A 343 13.13 18.31 17.77
C LYS A 343 14.47 19.04 17.92
N ASN A 344 14.85 19.39 19.15
CA ASN A 344 16.11 20.10 19.40
C ASN A 344 17.31 19.19 19.15
N GLU A 345 17.26 17.94 19.62
CA GLU A 345 18.30 16.93 19.39
C GLU A 345 18.49 16.62 17.89
N PHE A 346 17.38 16.46 17.17
CA PHE A 346 17.39 16.28 15.72
C PHE A 346 18.09 17.45 15.02
N ILE A 347 17.72 18.69 15.35
CA ILE A 347 18.33 19.87 14.73
C ILE A 347 19.83 19.90 14.99
N GLU A 348 20.27 19.61 16.23
CA GLU A 348 21.68 19.59 16.58
C GLU A 348 22.46 18.51 15.79
N LYS A 349 21.89 17.30 15.68
CA LYS A 349 22.58 16.14 15.10
C LYS A 349 22.54 16.11 13.58
N PHE A 350 21.38 16.39 12.97
CA PHE A 350 21.18 16.29 11.52
C PHE A 350 21.51 17.57 10.76
N TRP A 351 21.63 18.73 11.40
CA TRP A 351 22.03 19.96 10.69
C TRP A 351 23.50 19.91 10.25
N SER A 352 23.77 20.37 9.03
CA SER A 352 25.11 20.60 8.50
C SER A 352 25.31 22.08 8.21
N THR A 353 26.10 22.76 9.04
CA THR A 353 26.44 24.17 8.84
C THR A 353 27.22 24.40 7.55
N GLU A 354 28.13 23.48 7.20
CA GLU A 354 28.92 23.56 5.96
C GLU A 354 28.02 23.61 4.72
N LYS A 355 26.97 22.80 4.71
CA LYS A 355 26.08 22.63 3.55
C LYS A 355 24.76 23.37 3.68
N SER A 356 24.53 24.03 4.81
CA SER A 356 23.31 24.80 5.14
C SER A 356 22.02 24.00 4.95
N THR A 357 22.03 22.71 5.33
CA THR A 357 20.88 21.81 5.19
C THR A 357 20.97 20.62 6.15
N PHE A 358 19.92 19.81 6.21
CA PHE A 358 19.90 18.55 6.96
C PHE A 358 20.57 17.41 6.18
N THR A 359 21.23 16.51 6.92
CA THR A 359 21.85 15.30 6.40
C THR A 359 20.81 14.21 6.12
N LEU A 360 20.96 13.43 5.05
CA LEU A 360 19.99 12.37 4.73
C LEU A 360 19.89 11.30 5.83
N HIS A 361 21.01 10.92 6.44
CA HIS A 361 21.04 9.90 7.48
C HIS A 361 22.07 10.17 8.58
N TRP A 362 21.95 9.42 9.68
CA TRP A 362 22.87 9.37 10.83
C TRP A 362 23.26 7.90 11.14
N PRO A 363 24.48 7.63 11.66
CA PRO A 363 25.57 8.54 12.00
C PRO A 363 26.25 9.20 10.78
N LYS A 364 26.77 10.44 10.98
CA LYS A 364 27.54 11.16 9.97
C LYS A 364 28.86 10.43 9.67
N ALA A 365 28.90 9.51 8.71
CA ALA A 365 30.17 9.08 8.11
C ALA A 365 30.62 10.10 7.05
N LYS A 366 31.93 10.25 6.87
CA LYS A 366 32.56 11.31 6.06
C LYS A 366 31.91 11.43 4.68
N GLY A 367 31.30 12.58 4.42
CA GLY A 367 30.79 12.94 3.10
C GLY A 367 29.29 12.71 2.96
N LEU A 368 28.55 13.80 2.95
CA LEU A 368 27.08 13.79 2.92
C LEU A 368 26.52 13.83 1.50
N VAL A 369 25.70 12.86 1.10
CA VAL A 369 24.77 13.08 -0.02
C VAL A 369 23.72 14.08 0.44
N ILE A 370 23.59 15.14 -0.36
CA ILE A 370 22.48 16.10 -0.31
C ILE A 370 21.92 16.20 -1.72
N PHE A 371 20.60 16.38 -1.74
CA PHE A 371 19.75 16.69 -2.89
C PHE A 371 20.35 17.69 -3.89
#